data_AF-A0A8X7RTR5-F1
#
_entry.id   AF-A0A8X7RTR5-F1
#
_cell.length_a   1.000
_cell.length_b   1.000
_cell.length_c   1.000
_cell.angle_alpha   90.00
_cell.angle_beta   90.00
_cell.angle_gamma   90.00
#
_symmetry.space_group_name_H-M   'P 1'
#
loop_
_entity.id
_entity.type
_entity.pdbx_description
1 polymer ?
#
loop_
_entity_poly.entity_id
_entity_poly.type
_entity_poly.pdbx_seq_one_letter_code
_entity_poly.pdbx_strand_id
1 'polypeptide(L)' 'MVATKLYCFVHKVPVCGECICFPEHQTCVVRTYSEWVIDGEYDQPKCCQCQAAFDEGGAHQLTRLGCLRICYTYKLLGFT' A
#
# COMPACT_ATOMS: atom_id res chain seq x y z
N MET A 1 7.48 -23.11 0.92
CA MET A 1 7.73 -21.67 1.05
C MET A 1 7.25 -20.98 -0.22
N VAL A 2 6.10 -20.31 -0.19
CA VAL A 2 5.72 -19.44 -1.31
C VAL A 2 6.68 -18.25 -1.26
N ALA A 3 7.52 -18.11 -2.29
CA ALA A 3 8.33 -16.92 -2.48
C ALA A 3 7.36 -15.76 -2.73
N THR A 4 7.18 -14.88 -1.74
CA THR A 4 6.39 -13.68 -1.95
C THR A 4 7.24 -12.68 -2.71
N LYS A 5 6.82 -12.34 -3.94
CA LYS A 5 7.53 -11.40 -4.82
C LYS A 5 7.43 -9.93 -4.34
N LEU A 6 6.87 -9.67 -3.14
CA LEU A 6 6.50 -8.34 -2.67
C LEU A 6 7.60 -7.72 -1.80
N TYR A 7 7.77 -6.41 -1.95
CA TYR A 7 8.75 -5.61 -1.25
C TYR A 7 8.13 -4.31 -0.76
N CYS A 8 8.36 -3.96 0.50
CA CYS A 8 7.93 -2.69 1.08
C CYS A 8 9.01 -1.63 0.84
N PHE A 9 8.68 -0.56 0.12
CA PHE A 9 9.66 0.45 -0.30
C PHE A 9 9.98 1.44 0.82
N VAL A 10 9.02 1.71 1.70
CA VAL A 10 9.19 2.59 2.85
C VAL A 10 10.18 1.98 3.85
N HIS A 11 9.96 0.74 4.26
CA HIS A 11 10.81 0.02 5.22
C HIS A 11 12.00 -0.72 4.61
N LYS A 12 12.06 -0.83 3.27
CA LYS A 12 13.12 -1.54 2.54
C LYS A 12 13.31 -3.00 3.01
N VAL A 13 12.19 -3.73 3.10
CA VAL A 13 12.18 -5.15 3.49
C VAL A 13 11.24 -5.97 2.60
N PRO A 14 11.55 -7.27 2.36
CA PRO A 14 10.60 -8.19 1.72
C PRO A 14 9.39 -8.41 2.62
N VAL A 15 8.20 -8.52 2.04
CA VAL A 15 6.94 -8.74 2.76
C VAL A 15 6.10 -9.84 2.10
N CYS A 16 5.23 -10.48 2.88
CA CYS A 16 4.25 -11.43 2.35
C CYS A 16 2.85 -10.81 2.23
N GLY A 17 1.89 -11.54 1.67
CA GLY A 17 0.50 -11.07 1.50
C GLY A 17 -0.25 -10.80 2.80
N GLU A 18 0.22 -11.34 3.93
CA GLU A 18 -0.35 -11.07 5.25
C GLU A 18 0.33 -9.86 5.91
N CYS A 19 1.66 -9.74 5.81
CA CYS A 19 2.40 -8.60 6.39
C CYS A 19 1.91 -7.24 5.87
N ILE A 20 1.51 -7.16 4.60
CA ILE A 20 1.01 -5.91 4.00
C ILE A 20 -0.33 -5.41 4.57
N CYS A 21 -1.00 -6.25 5.38
CA CYS A 21 -2.25 -5.94 6.05
C CYS A 21 -2.03 -5.45 7.50
N PHE A 22 -0.82 -5.54 8.04
CA PHE A 22 -0.53 -5.02 9.37
C PHE A 22 -0.52 -3.48 9.37
N PRO A 23 -0.87 -2.84 10.50
CA PRO A 23 -0.93 -1.37 10.61
C PRO A 23 0.35 -0.66 10.14
N GLU A 24 1.50 -1.25 10.47
CA GLU A 24 2.84 -0.83 10.05
C GLU A 24 3.01 -0.74 8.52
N HIS A 25 2.34 -1.59 7.74
CA HIS A 25 2.41 -1.60 6.28
C HIS A 25 1.14 -1.11 5.58
N GLN A 26 0.12 -0.70 6.33
CA GLN A 26 -1.20 -0.37 5.80
C GLN A 26 -1.15 0.78 4.80
N THR A 27 -0.27 1.77 5.01
CA THR A 27 -0.05 2.92 4.13
C THR A 27 1.20 2.80 3.27
N CYS A 28 2.01 1.75 3.45
CA CYS A 28 3.28 1.61 2.74
C CYS A 28 3.10 1.37 1.23
N VAL A 29 4.02 1.89 0.43
CA VAL A 29 4.15 1.50 -0.97
C VAL A 29 4.76 0.11 -1.05
N VAL A 30 3.99 -0.85 -1.57
CA VAL A 30 4.40 -2.24 -1.74
C VAL A 30 4.25 -2.59 -3.21
N ARG A 31 5.33 -3.08 -3.81
CA ARG A 31 5.39 -3.51 -5.21
C ARG A 31 6.19 -4.80 -5.33
N THR A 32 6.38 -5.29 -6.55
CA THR A 32 7.26 -6.43 -6.76
C THR A 32 8.73 -6.05 -6.57
N TYR A 33 9.56 -7.00 -6.14
CA TYR A 33 11.02 -6.78 -6.03
C TYR A 33 11.65 -6.35 -7.38
N SER A 34 11.14 -6.88 -8.50
CA SER A 34 11.60 -6.48 -9.83
C SER A 34 11.36 -4.99 -10.10
N GLU A 35 10.23 -4.43 -9.69
CA GLU A 35 9.97 -2.98 -9.80
C GLU A 35 10.94 -2.17 -8.93
N TRP A 36 11.26 -2.65 -7.72
CA TRP A 36 12.20 -1.97 -6.81
C TRP A 36 13.61 -1.88 -7.37
N VAL A 37 14.09 -2.96 -7.99
CA VAL A 37 15.43 -3.01 -8.59
C VAL A 37 15.55 -2.05 -9.78
N ILE A 38 14.46 -1.80 -10.50
CA ILE A 38 14.44 -0.90 -11.65
C ILE A 38 14.39 0.56 -11.19
N ASP A 39 13.49 0.87 -10.27
CA ASP A 39 13.27 2.21 -9.74
C ASP A 39 13.00 2.11 -8.24
N GLY A 40 14.01 2.46 -7.46
CA GLY A 40 13.95 2.43 -5.99
C GLY A 40 13.23 3.64 -5.39
N GLU A 41 12.89 4.63 -6.22
CA GLU A 41 12.07 5.76 -5.81
C GLU A 41 10.60 5.36 -5.76
N TYR A 42 9.84 6.03 -4.89
CA TYR A 42 8.40 5.82 -4.81
C TYR A 42 7.71 7.16 -4.55
N ASP A 43 6.59 7.36 -5.23
CA ASP A 43 5.69 8.46 -4.92
C ASP A 43 5.05 8.27 -3.54
N GLN A 44 4.76 9.38 -2.87
CA GLN A 44 3.99 9.36 -1.63
C GLN A 44 2.66 8.61 -1.86
N PRO A 45 2.29 7.67 -0.97
CA PRO A 45 1.10 6.85 -1.16
C PRO A 45 -0.16 7.73 -1.16
N LYS A 46 -0.98 7.55 -2.21
CA LYS A 46 -2.23 8.28 -2.44
C LYS A 46 -3.39 7.32 -2.62
N CYS A 47 -4.58 7.78 -2.28
CA CYS A 47 -5.82 7.05 -2.53
C CYS A 47 -6.02 6.83 -4.04
N CYS A 48 -6.20 5.58 -4.46
CA CYS A 48 -6.42 5.26 -5.86
C CYS A 48 -7.65 5.92 -6.50
N GLN A 49 -8.65 6.30 -5.69
CA GLN A 49 -9.93 6.83 -6.17
C GLN A 49 -9.96 8.37 -6.18
N CYS A 50 -9.52 9.01 -5.11
CA CYS A 50 -9.57 10.49 -4.99
C CYS A 50 -8.21 11.18 -5.13
N GLN A 51 -7.12 10.41 -5.27
CA GLN A 51 -5.74 10.92 -5.39
C GLN A 51 -5.25 11.76 -4.19
N ALA A 52 -6.03 11.85 -3.12
CA ALA A 52 -5.63 12.51 -1.88
C ALA A 52 -4.54 11.69 -1.16
N ALA A 53 -3.63 12.38 -0.48
CA ALA A 53 -2.69 11.77 0.45
C ALA A 53 -3.44 11.13 1.63
N PHE A 54 -2.80 10.17 2.28
CA PHE A 54 -3.33 9.57 3.50
C PHE A 54 -2.99 10.42 4.71
N ASP A 55 -3.99 10.74 5.53
CA ASP A 55 -3.79 11.49 6.77
C ASP A 55 -2.98 10.68 7.80
N GLU A 56 -2.00 11.32 8.42
CA GLU A 56 -1.11 10.69 9.42
C GLU A 56 -1.80 10.30 10.75
N GLY A 57 -3.13 10.44 10.85
CA GLY A 57 -3.91 10.17 12.06
C GLY A 57 -4.87 8.99 11.98
N GLY A 58 -4.93 8.26 10.86
CA GLY A 58 -5.79 7.06 10.74
C GLY A 58 -7.30 7.32 10.92
N ALA A 59 -7.75 8.57 10.73
CA ALA A 59 -9.16 8.96 10.93
C ALA A 59 -10.13 8.19 10.01
N HIS A 60 -9.62 7.66 8.90
CA HIS A 60 -10.39 6.92 7.92
C HIS A 60 -9.81 5.53 7.69
N GLN A 61 -10.68 4.53 7.67
CA GLN A 61 -10.30 3.16 7.38
C GLN A 61 -9.77 3.03 5.95
N LEU A 62 -8.59 2.47 5.80
CA LEU A 62 -7.96 2.18 4.51
C LEU A 62 -8.11 0.71 4.14
N THR A 63 -8.39 0.46 2.87
CA THR A 63 -8.45 -0.89 2.29
C THR A 63 -7.37 -1.00 1.21
N ARG A 64 -6.54 -2.03 1.31
CA ARG A 64 -5.60 -2.43 0.25
C ARG A 64 -6.29 -3.39 -0.70
N LEU A 65 -6.27 -3.05 -1.99
CA LEU A 65 -6.87 -3.87 -3.04
C LEU A 65 -5.92 -4.99 -3.48
N GLY A 66 -6.44 -6.01 -4.16
CA GLY A 66 -5.62 -7.10 -4.73
C GLY A 66 -4.57 -6.62 -5.75
N CYS A 67 -4.74 -5.42 -6.32
CA CYS A 67 -3.74 -4.75 -7.16
C CYS A 67 -2.70 -3.95 -6.37
N LEU A 68 -2.61 -4.13 -5.05
CA LEU A 68 -1.71 -3.48 -4.10
C LEU A 68 -1.93 -1.98 -3.88
N ARG A 69 -2.80 -1.33 -4.66
CA ARG A 69 -3.22 0.06 -4.43
C ARG A 69 -4.06 0.19 -3.17
N ILE A 70 -3.92 1.34 -2.50
CA ILE A 70 -4.64 1.65 -1.26
C ILE A 70 -5.74 2.65 -1.60
N CYS A 71 -6.92 2.45 -1.06
CA CYS A 71 -8.05 3.36 -1.18
C CYS A 71 -8.73 3.54 0.18
N TYR A 72 -9.33 4.71 0.40
CA TYR A 72 -10.22 4.90 1.54
C TYR A 72 -11.43 3.97 1.40
N THR A 73 -11.77 3.26 2.48
CA THR A 73 -12.87 2.27 2.48
C THR A 73 -14.20 2.93 2.14
N TYR A 74 -14.48 4.12 2.68
CA TYR A 74 -15.69 4.87 2.38
C TYR A 74 -15.79 5.26 0.89
N LYS A 75 -14.67 5.54 0.22
CA LYS A 75 -14.62 5.80 -1.23
C LYS A 75 -14.88 4.55 -2.07
N LEU A 76 -14.50 3.36 -1.60
CA LEU A 76 -14.83 2.09 -2.27
C LEU A 76 -16.32 1.76 -2.16
N LEU A 77 -16.94 2.11 -1.02
CA LEU A 77 -18.35 1.87 -0.76
C LEU A 77 -19.29 2.95 -1.34
N GLY A 78 -18.74 4.00 -1.97
CA GLY A 78 -19.52 5.06 -2.60
C GLY A 78 -20.11 6.09 -1.63
N PHE A 79 -19.63 6.15 -0.39
CA PHE A 79 -20.02 7.21 0.55
C PHE A 79 -19.23 8.48 0.23
N THR A 80 -19.91 9.63 0.12
CA THR A 80 -19.33 10.95 -0.14
C THR A 80 -19.31 11.81 1.09
#